data_AF-A0A2E1H926-F1
#
_entry.id   AF-A0A2E1H926-F1
#
_cell.length_a   1.000
_cell.length_b   1.000
_cell.length_c   1.000
_cell.angle_alpha   90.00
_cell.angle_beta   90.00
_cell.angle_gamma   90.00
#
_symmetry.space_group_name_H-M   'P 1'
#
loop_
_entity.id
_entity.type
_entity.pdbx_description
1 polymer ?
#
loop_
_entity_poly.entity_id
_entity_poly.type
_entity_poly.pdbx_seq_one_letter_code
_entity_poly.pdbx_strand_id
1 'polypeptide(L)'
;TVIGERGVKLSGGQKQRLSIARMFLKDPAILILDEATSALDTETERAIQASLAELSKGRTTLVIVHRLSTVRHADRICFVSGGRIVETGTHRELMAAGGAYARLVAAQADIVEPLAGSAREIMPTL
;
A
#
# COMPACT_ATOMS: atom_id res chain seq x y z
N THR A 1 -6.20 27.92 12.20
CA THR A 1 -5.98 28.46 10.83
C THR A 1 -7.15 28.09 9.94
N VAL A 2 -7.68 29.03 9.15
CA VAL A 2 -8.76 28.77 8.19
C VAL A 2 -8.17 28.26 6.88
N ILE A 3 -8.60 27.07 6.43
CA ILE A 3 -8.01 26.32 5.30
C ILE A 3 -8.65 26.60 3.93
N GLY A 4 -9.65 27.48 3.87
CA GLY A 4 -10.39 27.83 2.65
C GLY A 4 -11.38 26.73 2.21
N GLU A 5 -12.19 27.03 1.19
CA GLU A 5 -13.17 26.09 0.66
C GLU A 5 -12.48 24.82 0.12
N ARG A 6 -13.05 23.64 0.43
CA ARG A 6 -12.49 22.32 0.06
C ARG A 6 -11.01 22.13 0.46
N GLY A 7 -10.54 22.88 1.46
CA GLY A 7 -9.16 22.85 1.94
C GLY A 7 -8.14 23.26 0.89
N VAL A 8 -8.45 24.20 -0.01
CA VAL A 8 -7.57 24.64 -1.11
C VAL A 8 -6.15 25.03 -0.65
N LYS A 9 -6.00 25.46 0.61
CA LYS A 9 -4.69 25.84 1.19
C LYS A 9 -3.86 24.66 1.69
N LEU A 10 -4.36 23.43 1.60
CA LEU A 10 -3.67 22.23 2.05
C LEU A 10 -3.05 21.48 0.87
N SER A 11 -1.81 21.05 1.02
CA SER A 11 -1.20 20.07 0.12
C SER A 11 -1.93 18.73 0.20
N GLY A 12 -1.75 17.85 -0.79
CA GLY A 12 -2.34 16.50 -0.79
C GLY A 12 -2.03 15.74 0.50
N GLY A 13 -0.75 15.70 0.90
CA GLY A 13 -0.34 15.04 2.13
C GLY A 13 -0.86 15.69 3.42
N GLN A 14 -1.14 17.00 3.42
CA GLN A 14 -1.81 17.65 4.56
C GLN A 14 -3.29 17.27 4.64
N LYS A 15 -4.01 17.22 3.51
CA LYS A 15 -5.41 16.75 3.48
C LYS A 15 -5.52 15.30 3.94
N GLN A 16 -4.54 14.47 3.58
CA GLN A 16 -4.50 13.08 3.97
C GLN A 16 -4.26 12.91 5.48
N ARG A 17 -3.26 13.60 6.05
CA ARG A 17 -3.02 13.60 7.50
C ARG A 17 -4.23 14.09 8.29
N LEU A 18 -4.90 15.13 7.81
CA LEU A 18 -6.14 15.60 8.42
C LEU A 18 -7.26 14.54 8.36
N SER A 19 -7.37 13.81 7.26
CA SER A 19 -8.35 12.73 7.12
C SER A 19 -8.07 11.57 8.08
N ILE A 20 -6.81 11.17 8.21
CA ILE A 20 -6.38 10.15 9.19
C ILE A 20 -6.70 10.61 10.61
N ALA A 21 -6.35 11.86 10.98
CA ALA A 21 -6.68 12.42 12.29
C ALA A 21 -8.19 12.43 12.55
N ARG A 22 -9.02 12.73 11.54
CA ARG A 22 -10.48 12.65 11.66
C ARG A 22 -10.97 11.22 11.89
N MET A 23 -10.33 10.20 11.31
CA MET A 23 -10.69 8.80 11.56
C MET A 23 -10.36 8.40 13.01
N PHE A 24 -9.21 8.83 13.54
CA PHE A 24 -8.88 8.61 14.96
C PHE A 24 -9.91 9.25 15.88
N LEU A 25 -10.35 10.48 15.59
CA LEU A 25 -11.34 11.19 16.41
C LEU A 25 -12.75 10.58 16.30
N LYS A 26 -13.12 10.09 15.11
CA LYS A 26 -14.45 9.52 14.87
C LYS A 26 -14.59 8.11 15.43
N ASP A 27 -13.49 7.39 15.58
CA ASP A 27 -13.46 5.98 16.01
C ASP A 27 -14.49 5.08 15.28
N PRO A 28 -14.45 5.01 13.94
CA PRO A 28 -15.44 4.24 13.20
C PRO A 28 -15.18 2.73 13.32
N ALA A 29 -16.24 1.93 13.46
CA ALA A 29 -16.12 0.47 13.48
C ALA A 29 -15.63 -0.14 12.14
N ILE A 30 -15.86 0.56 11.02
CA ILE A 30 -15.47 0.16 9.67
C ILE A 30 -14.60 1.26 9.04
N LEU A 31 -13.42 0.85 8.57
CA LEU A 31 -12.44 1.68 7.88
C LEU A 31 -12.39 1.28 6.41
N ILE A 32 -12.49 2.27 5.52
CA ILE A 32 -12.25 2.09 4.09
C ILE A 32 -11.09 3.00 3.72
N LEU A 33 -10.00 2.41 3.25
CA LEU A 33 -8.77 3.09 2.89
C LEU A 33 -8.55 2.91 1.39
N ASP A 34 -8.75 3.99 0.63
CA ASP A 34 -8.57 4.01 -0.81
C ASP A 34 -7.35 4.84 -1.18
N GLU A 35 -6.34 4.20 -1.79
CA GLU A 35 -5.08 4.82 -2.24
C GLU A 35 -4.45 5.80 -1.24
N ALA A 36 -4.52 5.47 0.05
CA ALA A 36 -4.16 6.36 1.14
C ALA A 36 -2.65 6.65 1.23
N THR A 37 -1.83 6.45 0.21
CA THR A 37 -0.39 6.79 0.22
C THR A 37 0.18 7.32 -1.10
N SER A 38 -0.63 7.48 -2.16
CA SER A 38 -0.11 7.77 -3.51
C SER A 38 0.55 9.15 -3.68
N ALA A 39 0.28 10.10 -2.78
CA ALA A 39 0.73 11.50 -2.88
C ALA A 39 1.88 11.88 -1.94
N LEU A 40 2.64 10.91 -1.42
CA LEU A 40 3.61 11.12 -0.34
C LEU A 40 5.02 10.65 -0.68
N ASP A 41 6.00 11.31 -0.07
CA ASP A 41 7.39 10.84 -0.03
C ASP A 41 7.51 9.58 0.85
N THR A 42 8.58 8.80 0.63
CA THR A 42 8.81 7.48 1.26
C THR A 42 8.85 7.53 2.79
N GLU A 43 9.36 8.60 3.39
CA GLU A 43 9.45 8.73 4.85
C GLU A 43 8.07 9.00 5.45
N THR A 44 7.33 9.96 4.88
CA THR A 44 5.96 10.27 5.29
C THR A 44 5.02 9.08 5.09
N GLU A 45 5.23 8.29 4.03
CA GLU A 45 4.46 7.07 3.78
C GLU A 45 4.60 6.04 4.91
N ARG A 46 5.82 5.78 5.41
CA ARG A 46 6.04 4.82 6.50
C ARG A 46 5.32 5.24 7.78
N ALA A 47 5.40 6.52 8.14
CA ALA A 47 4.73 7.05 9.33
C ALA A 47 3.20 6.92 9.24
N ILE A 48 2.65 7.14 8.05
CA ILE A 48 1.22 6.96 7.80
C ILE A 48 0.82 5.49 7.81
N GLN A 49 1.61 4.60 7.21
CA GLN A 49 1.35 3.16 7.27
C GLN A 49 1.31 2.65 8.71
N ALA A 50 2.25 3.08 9.56
CA ALA A 50 2.23 2.75 10.98
C ALA A 50 0.96 3.27 11.67
N SER A 51 0.56 4.51 11.37
CA SER A 51 -0.67 5.09 11.92
C SER A 51 -1.93 4.34 11.49
N LEU A 52 -2.00 3.92 10.21
CA LEU A 52 -3.12 3.15 9.67
C LEU A 52 -3.16 1.72 10.21
N ALA A 53 -2.00 1.11 10.47
CA ALA A 53 -1.92 -0.19 11.12
C ALA A 53 -2.46 -0.13 12.57
N GLU A 54 -2.04 0.88 13.35
CA GLU A 54 -2.62 1.13 14.68
C GLU A 54 -4.12 1.42 14.62
N LEU A 55 -4.55 2.24 13.64
CA LEU A 55 -5.97 2.52 13.43
C LEU A 55 -6.75 1.26 13.05
N SER A 56 -6.14 0.28 12.39
CA SER A 56 -6.86 -0.94 11.97
C SER A 56 -7.08 -1.94 13.10
N LYS A 57 -6.34 -1.82 14.22
CA LYS A 57 -6.47 -2.76 15.34
C LYS A 57 -7.88 -2.73 15.93
N GLY A 58 -8.50 -3.92 16.02
CA GLY A 58 -9.84 -4.08 16.58
C GLY A 58 -10.97 -3.51 15.71
N ARG A 59 -10.69 -3.15 14.46
CA ARG A 59 -11.67 -2.57 13.52
C ARG A 59 -11.73 -3.39 12.23
N THR A 60 -12.87 -3.35 11.55
CA THR A 60 -12.97 -3.94 10.21
C THR A 60 -12.36 -2.97 9.21
N THR A 61 -11.25 -3.34 8.57
CA THR A 61 -10.56 -2.49 7.59
C THR A 61 -10.61 -3.10 6.21
N LEU A 62 -11.16 -2.35 5.26
CA LEU A 62 -11.06 -2.61 3.83
C LEU A 62 -10.01 -1.67 3.24
N VAL A 63 -9.00 -2.23 2.56
CA VAL A 63 -7.92 -1.46 1.95
C VAL A 63 -7.86 -1.76 0.45
N ILE A 64 -7.89 -0.71 -0.36
CA ILE A 64 -7.65 -0.74 -1.80
C ILE A 64 -6.26 -0.15 -2.01
N VAL A 65 -5.31 -0.93 -2.54
CA VAL A 65 -3.92 -0.49 -2.68
C VAL A 65 -3.32 -0.80 -4.04
N HIS A 66 -2.41 0.09 -4.46
CA HIS A 66 -1.50 -0.11 -5.58
C HIS A 66 -0.11 -0.60 -5.13
N ARG A 67 0.19 -0.61 -3.82
CA ARG A 67 1.45 -1.10 -3.24
C ARG A 67 1.26 -2.37 -2.44
N LEU A 68 2.14 -3.36 -2.68
CA LEU A 68 2.05 -4.69 -2.08
C LEU A 68 2.43 -4.78 -0.60
N SER A 69 3.17 -3.82 -0.03
CA SER A 69 3.65 -3.90 1.35
C SER A 69 2.52 -4.03 2.37
N THR A 70 1.38 -3.36 2.13
CA THR A 70 0.21 -3.42 3.02
C THR A 70 -0.61 -4.70 2.83
N VAL A 71 -0.62 -5.28 1.62
CA VAL A 71 -1.43 -6.46 1.29
C VAL A 71 -0.90 -7.74 1.93
N ARG A 72 0.42 -7.85 2.16
CA ARG A 72 1.03 -9.07 2.72
C ARG A 72 0.51 -9.44 4.12
N HIS A 73 0.04 -8.44 4.87
CA HIS A 73 -0.43 -8.60 6.25
C HIS A 73 -1.96 -8.67 6.36
N ALA A 74 -2.68 -8.66 5.24
CA ALA A 74 -4.14 -8.74 5.26
C ALA A 74 -4.61 -10.14 5.66
N ASP A 75 -5.64 -10.20 6.52
CA ASP A 75 -6.28 -11.46 6.91
C ASP A 75 -6.93 -12.16 5.71
N ARG A 76 -7.42 -11.37 4.74
CA ARG A 76 -7.98 -11.84 3.47
C ARG A 76 -7.69 -10.84 2.36
N ILE A 77 -7.28 -11.36 1.21
CA ILE A 77 -7.04 -10.61 -0.02
C ILE A 77 -8.08 -11.05 -1.04
N CYS A 78 -8.71 -10.09 -1.72
CA CYS A 78 -9.60 -10.33 -2.85
C CYS A 78 -8.96 -9.73 -4.10
N PHE A 79 -8.52 -10.56 -5.05
CA PHE A 79 -7.97 -10.08 -6.32
C PHE A 79 -9.10 -9.86 -7.32
N VAL A 80 -9.20 -8.62 -7.82
CA VAL A 80 -10.26 -8.21 -8.75
C VAL A 80 -9.69 -8.10 -10.17
N SER A 81 -10.36 -8.75 -11.12
CA SER A 81 -10.05 -8.63 -12.55
C SER A 81 -11.33 -8.67 -13.37
N GLY A 82 -11.44 -7.82 -14.39
CA GLY A 82 -12.64 -7.72 -15.23
C GLY A 82 -13.93 -7.41 -14.43
N GLY A 83 -13.82 -6.65 -13.34
CA GLY A 83 -14.95 -6.31 -12.46
C GLY A 83 -15.45 -7.47 -11.58
N ARG A 84 -14.69 -8.57 -11.45
CA ARG A 84 -15.05 -9.73 -10.62
C ARG A 84 -13.90 -10.11 -9.69
N ILE A 85 -14.23 -10.68 -8.54
CA ILE A 85 -13.24 -11.33 -7.68
C ILE A 85 -12.87 -12.65 -8.34
N VAL A 86 -11.61 -12.78 -8.77
CA VAL A 86 -11.11 -13.98 -9.45
C VAL A 86 -10.27 -14.86 -8.53
N GLU A 87 -9.70 -14.30 -7.46
CA GLU A 87 -8.97 -15.04 -6.44
C GLU A 87 -9.26 -14.47 -5.05
N THR A 88 -9.27 -15.34 -4.04
CA THR A 88 -9.43 -14.92 -2.63
C THR A 88 -8.64 -15.85 -1.72
N GLY A 89 -7.95 -15.27 -0.74
CA GLY A 89 -7.17 -16.04 0.24
C GLY A 89 -6.23 -15.16 1.03
N THR A 90 -5.40 -15.78 1.85
CA THR A 90 -4.24 -15.14 2.47
C THR A 90 -3.13 -14.93 1.45
N HIS A 91 -2.17 -14.04 1.75
CA HIS A 91 -0.99 -13.85 0.91
C HIS A 91 -0.30 -15.18 0.59
N ARG A 92 -0.10 -16.03 1.60
CA ARG A 92 0.58 -17.32 1.45
C ARG A 92 -0.17 -18.27 0.52
N GLU A 93 -1.49 -18.39 0.67
CA GLU A 93 -2.32 -19.26 -0.17
C GLU A 93 -2.29 -18.81 -1.63
N LEU A 94 -2.45 -17.50 -1.87
CA LEU A 94 -2.46 -16.94 -3.21
C LEU A 94 -1.08 -17.02 -3.90
N MET A 95 0.01 -16.86 -3.14
CA MET A 95 1.37 -17.07 -3.65
C MET A 95 1.61 -18.52 -4.03
N ALA A 96 1.19 -19.47 -3.18
CA ALA A 96 1.33 -20.90 -3.45
C ALA A 96 0.49 -21.37 -4.65
N ALA A 97 -0.66 -20.73 -4.89
CA ALA A 97 -1.52 -21.01 -6.05
C ALA A 97 -0.89 -20.58 -7.39
N GLY A 98 0.11 -19.70 -7.41
CA GLY A 98 0.77 -19.24 -8.65
C GLY A 98 -0.15 -18.47 -9.61
N GLY A 99 -1.27 -17.94 -9.09
CA GLY A 99 -2.32 -17.26 -9.85
C GLY A 99 -1.95 -15.86 -10.37
N ALA A 100 -2.95 -15.10 -10.79
CA ALA A 100 -2.82 -13.71 -11.19
C ALA A 100 -2.30 -12.83 -10.05
N TYR A 101 -2.69 -13.12 -8.81
CA TYR A 101 -2.12 -12.44 -7.64
C TYR A 101 -0.60 -12.62 -7.56
N ALA A 102 -0.11 -13.87 -7.63
CA ALA A 102 1.32 -14.17 -7.54
C ALA A 102 2.13 -13.53 -8.68
N ARG A 103 1.57 -13.50 -9.90
CA ARG A 103 2.17 -12.81 -11.05
C ARG A 103 2.27 -11.30 -10.85
N LEU A 104 1.22 -10.67 -10.31
CA LEU A 104 1.27 -9.24 -9.97
C LEU A 104 2.37 -8.98 -8.92
N VAL A 105 2.47 -9.85 -7.92
CA VAL A 105 3.48 -9.73 -6.85
C VAL A 105 4.89 -9.80 -7.42
N ALA A 106 5.16 -10.77 -8.30
CA ALA A 106 6.46 -10.92 -8.96
C ALA A 106 6.79 -9.68 -9.80
N ALA A 107 5.87 -9.22 -10.64
CA ALA A 107 6.08 -8.06 -11.49
C ALA A 107 6.39 -6.77 -10.70
N GLN A 108 5.79 -6.58 -9.53
CA GLN A 108 6.12 -5.44 -8.66
C GLN A 108 7.41 -5.62 -7.86
N ALA A 109 7.84 -6.85 -7.58
CA ALA A 109 9.13 -7.11 -6.95
C ALA A 109 10.29 -6.77 -7.89
N ASP A 110 10.15 -7.08 -9.18
CA ASP A 110 11.12 -6.76 -10.23
C ASP A 110 11.24 -5.23 -10.46
N ILE A 111 10.20 -4.46 -10.13
CA ILE A 111 10.22 -2.99 -10.19
C ILE A 111 10.98 -2.38 -8.98
N VAL A 112 11.26 -3.17 -7.93
CA VAL A 112 11.92 -2.73 -6.68
C VAL A 112 13.39 -3.19 -6.60
N GLU A 113 13.97 -3.79 -7.64
CA GLU A 113 15.43 -3.91 -7.76
C GLU A 113 16.04 -2.64 -8.40
N PRO A 114 16.73 -1.77 -7.65
CA PRO A 114 17.65 -0.84 -8.26
C PRO A 114 18.97 -1.57 -8.56
N LEU A 115 19.31 -1.65 -9.84
CA LEU A 115 20.67 -1.57 -10.39
C LEU A 115 21.80 -1.88 -9.39
N ALA A 116 22.02 -3.16 -9.08
CA ALA A 116 23.24 -3.61 -8.42
C ALA A 116 23.79 -4.82 -9.17
N GLY A 117 24.77 -4.57 -10.06
CA GLY A 117 25.60 -5.65 -10.61
C GLY A 117 25.81 -5.65 -12.12
N SER A 118 26.24 -4.54 -12.72
CA SER A 118 26.98 -4.59 -14.00
C SER A 118 28.40 -4.05 -13.84
N ALA A 119 29.09 -4.47 -12.78
CA ALA A 119 30.54 -4.50 -12.81
C ALA A 119 30.96 -5.82 -13.48
N ARG A 120 31.08 -5.79 -14.81
CA ARG A 120 31.84 -6.81 -15.54
C ARG A 120 33.24 -6.84 -14.95
N GLU A 121 33.62 -7.95 -14.32
CA GLU A 121 35.00 -8.28 -14.03
C GLU A 121 35.81 -8.21 -15.33
N ILE A 122 36.75 -7.28 -15.35
CA ILE A 122 37.84 -7.25 -16.32
C ILE A 122 38.78 -8.38 -15.89
N MET A 123 38.81 -9.48 -16.66
CA MET A 123 39.87 -10.48 -16.55
C MET A 123 41.23 -9.81 -16.82
N PRO A 124 42.26 -10.01 -15.99
CA PRO A 124 43.63 -9.76 -16.43
C PRO A 124 44.08 -10.97 -17.25
N THR A 125 44.31 -10.74 -18.54
CA THR A 125 45.02 -11.67 -19.42
C THR A 125 46.48 -11.74 -18.97
N LEU A 126 46.98 -12.96 -18.72
CA LEU A 126 48.41 -13.29 -18.85
C LEU A 126 48.74 -13.51 -20.33
#